data_AF-A0A7V5EZX7-F1
#
_entry.id   AF-A0A7V5EZX7-F1
#
_cell.length_a   1.000
_cell.length_b   1.000
_cell.length_c   1.000
_cell.angle_alpha   90.00
_cell.angle_beta   90.00
_cell.angle_gamma   90.00
#
_symmetry.space_group_name_H-M   'P 1'
#
loop_
_entity.id
_entity.type
_entity.pdbx_description
1 polymer ?
#
loop_
_entity_poly.entity_id
_entity_poly.type
_entity_poly.pdbx_seq_one_letter_code
_entity_poly.pdbx_strand_id
1 'polypeptide(L)'
;MDDKAVTRAGLDYWKELDLVVWNSFDDFLEAHPIDKKTHLATTKTDKLYFQADFKKGDYILFGSETKGLREDILLDNAEQCITIPMVAKGRSLNLGISVGIVTYEALRQNYNGFEKITIPNSLKESK
;
A
#
# COMPACT_ATOMS: atom_id res chain seq x y z
N MET A 1 9.84 9.71 -13.28
CA MET A 1 9.14 10.53 -12.27
C MET A 1 9.69 11.94 -12.36
N ASP A 2 8.84 12.97 -12.36
CA ASP A 2 9.28 14.36 -12.50
C ASP A 2 9.69 14.90 -11.12
N ASP A 3 10.97 15.20 -10.96
CA ASP A 3 11.65 15.64 -9.73
C ASP A 3 10.91 16.82 -9.07
N LYS A 4 10.28 17.67 -9.89
CA LYS A 4 9.50 18.85 -9.46
C LYS A 4 8.21 18.52 -8.71
N ALA A 5 7.59 17.37 -8.98
CA ALA A 5 6.36 16.96 -8.30
C ALA A 5 6.66 16.51 -6.86
N VAL A 6 7.83 15.89 -6.65
CA VAL A 6 8.27 15.35 -5.36
C VAL A 6 8.72 16.47 -4.41
N THR A 7 9.45 17.47 -4.92
CA THR A 7 9.89 18.62 -4.10
C THR A 7 8.70 19.44 -3.56
N ARG A 8 7.61 19.54 -4.32
CA ARG A 8 6.43 20.34 -3.94
C ARG A 8 5.57 19.69 -2.86
N ALA A 9 5.72 18.38 -2.64
CA ALA A 9 5.06 17.64 -1.57
C ALA A 9 5.77 17.77 -0.20
N GLY A 10 6.88 18.53 -0.12
CA GLY A 10 7.60 18.79 1.14
C GLY A 10 8.37 17.58 1.69
N LEU A 11 8.78 16.67 0.80
CA LEU A 11 9.37 15.38 1.16
C LEU A 11 10.90 15.44 1.16
N ASP A 12 11.52 16.05 2.18
CA ASP A 12 12.98 16.03 2.34
C ASP A 12 13.53 14.58 2.49
N TYR A 13 12.68 13.65 2.91
CA TYR A 13 13.00 12.24 3.15
C TYR A 13 12.93 11.34 1.89
N TRP A 14 12.56 11.86 0.71
CA TRP A 14 12.51 11.04 -0.51
C TRP A 14 13.86 10.41 -0.87
N LYS A 15 14.96 11.06 -0.49
CA LYS A 15 16.34 10.56 -0.69
C LYS A 15 16.67 9.34 0.17
N GLU A 16 15.90 9.10 1.23
CA GLU A 16 16.06 7.96 2.13
C GLU A 16 15.21 6.75 1.71
N LEU A 17 14.37 6.91 0.69
CA LEU A 17 13.58 5.82 0.13
C LEU A 17 14.43 4.97 -0.83
N ASP A 18 14.39 3.66 -0.65
CA ASP A 18 14.91 2.69 -1.61
C ASP A 18 13.92 2.55 -2.78
N LEU A 19 13.91 3.56 -3.66
CA LEU A 19 13.02 3.63 -4.81
C LEU A 19 13.57 2.81 -5.97
N VAL A 20 12.85 1.75 -6.33
CA VAL A 20 13.12 0.95 -7.53
C VAL A 20 12.05 1.24 -8.59
N VAL A 21 12.49 1.55 -9.82
CA VAL A 21 11.62 1.78 -10.97
C VAL A 21 11.79 0.65 -11.98
N TRP A 22 10.69 -0.01 -12.32
CA TRP A 22 10.64 -1.09 -13.32
C TRP A 22 10.15 -0.54 -14.67
N ASN A 23 10.64 -1.09 -15.78
CA ASN A 23 10.24 -0.62 -17.12
C ASN A 23 8.81 -1.03 -17.47
N SER A 24 8.36 -2.16 -16.92
CA SER A 24 7.00 -2.66 -17.09
C SER A 24 6.51 -3.35 -15.81
N PHE A 25 5.19 -3.51 -15.70
CA PHE A 25 4.62 -4.31 -14.61
C PHE A 25 4.94 -5.79 -14.78
N ASP A 26 5.07 -6.27 -16.02
CA ASP A 26 5.44 -7.66 -16.31
C ASP A 26 6.87 -7.96 -15.86
N ASP A 27 7.82 -7.04 -16.04
CA ASP A 27 9.20 -7.17 -15.54
C ASP A 27 9.21 -7.34 -14.01
N PHE A 28 8.36 -6.58 -13.31
CA PHE A 28 8.20 -6.69 -11.86
C PHE A 28 7.64 -8.06 -11.48
N LEU A 29 6.62 -8.55 -12.19
CA LEU A 29 5.99 -9.86 -11.93
C LEU A 29 6.92 -11.04 -12.25
N GLU A 30 7.80 -10.91 -13.25
CA GLU A 30 8.82 -11.92 -13.54
C GLU A 30 9.84 -12.02 -12.40
N ALA A 31 10.26 -10.88 -11.85
CA ALA A 31 11.18 -10.85 -10.71
C ALA A 31 10.50 -11.22 -9.38
N HIS A 32 9.21 -10.93 -9.24
CA HIS A 32 8.40 -11.13 -8.04
C HIS A 32 7.05 -11.76 -8.40
N PRO A 33 7.01 -13.08 -8.65
CA PRO A 33 5.78 -13.78 -8.96
C PRO A 33 4.74 -13.59 -7.84
N ILE A 34 3.48 -13.42 -8.24
CA ILE A 34 2.38 -13.27 -7.28
C ILE A 34 2.23 -14.57 -6.49
N ASP A 35 2.33 -14.44 -5.18
CA ASP A 35 2.19 -15.54 -4.23
C ASP A 35 1.40 -15.09 -3.00
N LYS A 36 1.45 -15.90 -1.94
CA LYS A 36 0.74 -15.63 -0.67
C LYS A 36 1.24 -14.39 0.09
N LYS A 37 2.35 -13.78 -0.32
CA LYS A 37 2.91 -12.55 0.25
C LYS A 37 2.51 -11.31 -0.55
N THR A 38 1.74 -11.48 -1.62
CA THR A 38 1.32 -10.39 -2.48
C THR A 38 -0.14 -10.06 -2.22
N HIS A 39 -0.45 -8.78 -2.02
CA HIS A 39 -1.80 -8.29 -1.80
C HIS A 39 -2.19 -7.32 -2.91
N LEU A 40 -3.25 -7.63 -3.65
CA LEU A 40 -3.71 -6.83 -4.79
C LEU A 40 -4.86 -5.92 -4.36
N ALA A 41 -4.60 -4.62 -4.20
CA ALA A 41 -5.63 -3.67 -3.79
C ALA A 41 -6.56 -3.33 -4.97
N THR A 42 -7.84 -3.72 -4.86
CA THR A 42 -8.85 -3.54 -5.90
C THR A 42 -10.25 -3.37 -5.31
N THR A 43 -11.14 -2.71 -6.05
CA THR A 43 -12.56 -2.61 -5.69
C THR A 43 -13.38 -3.84 -6.11
N LYS A 44 -12.76 -4.78 -6.84
CA LYS A 44 -13.43 -5.92 -7.48
C LYS A 44 -13.35 -7.22 -6.66
N THR A 45 -13.32 -7.12 -5.34
CA THR A 45 -13.29 -8.26 -4.40
C THR A 45 -14.06 -7.93 -3.14
N ASP A 46 -14.53 -8.96 -2.44
CA ASP A 46 -15.24 -8.84 -1.15
C ASP A 46 -14.33 -9.01 0.06
N LYS A 47 -13.08 -9.46 -0.14
CA LYS A 47 -12.11 -9.65 0.95
C LYS A 47 -11.62 -8.30 1.47
N LEU A 48 -11.98 -7.97 2.71
CA LEU A 48 -11.63 -6.67 3.30
C LEU A 48 -10.14 -6.64 3.65
N TYR A 49 -9.49 -5.49 3.45
CA TYR A 49 -8.06 -5.34 3.68
C TYR A 49 -7.62 -5.72 5.10
N PHE A 50 -8.43 -5.43 6.13
CA PHE A 50 -8.14 -5.78 7.52
C PHE A 50 -8.39 -7.25 7.87
N GLN A 51 -8.86 -8.07 6.91
CA GLN A 51 -8.90 -9.52 7.03
C GLN A 51 -7.65 -10.20 6.46
N ALA A 52 -6.80 -9.45 5.76
CA ALA A 52 -5.51 -9.96 5.30
C ALA A 52 -4.52 -10.07 6.47
N ASP A 53 -3.68 -11.09 6.40
CA ASP A 53 -2.60 -11.32 7.35
C ASP A 53 -1.29 -10.76 6.77
N PHE A 54 -1.01 -9.49 7.04
CA PHE A 54 0.16 -8.80 6.52
C PHE A 54 1.41 -9.21 7.29
N LYS A 55 2.45 -9.61 6.57
CA LYS A 55 3.77 -9.94 7.13
C LYS A 55 4.85 -9.01 6.62
N LYS A 56 5.94 -8.90 7.39
CA LYS A 56 7.15 -8.21 6.95
C LYS A 56 7.68 -8.86 5.67
N GLY A 57 7.90 -8.04 4.64
CA GLY A 57 8.37 -8.49 3.32
C GLY A 57 7.26 -8.77 2.32
N ASP A 58 5.99 -8.55 2.68
CA ASP A 58 4.87 -8.62 1.75
C ASP A 58 4.88 -7.46 0.74
N TYR A 59 4.34 -7.74 -0.44
CA TYR A 59 4.08 -6.74 -1.48
C TYR A 59 2.62 -6.31 -1.42
N ILE A 60 2.38 -5.00 -1.47
CA ILE A 60 1.02 -4.43 -1.56
C ILE A 60 0.95 -3.65 -2.87
N LEU A 61 0.22 -4.19 -3.84
CA LEU A 61 0.16 -3.63 -5.20
C LEU A 61 -1.10 -2.79 -5.36
N PHE A 62 -0.90 -1.57 -5.86
CA PHE A 62 -1.98 -0.64 -6.16
C PHE A 62 -1.98 -0.32 -7.66
N GLY A 63 -3.17 -0.32 -8.23
CA GLY A 63 -3.37 0.08 -9.62
C GLY A 63 -3.27 1.58 -9.84
N SER A 64 -3.12 1.99 -11.10
CA SER A 64 -3.23 3.40 -11.47
C SER A 64 -4.62 3.96 -11.15
N GLU A 65 -4.73 5.26 -10.85
CA GLU A 65 -6.02 5.90 -10.55
C GLU A 65 -7.06 5.75 -11.66
N THR A 66 -6.61 5.72 -12.91
CA THR A 66 -7.50 5.66 -14.08
C THR A 66 -7.89 4.23 -14.45
N LYS A 67 -6.92 3.31 -14.49
CA LYS A 67 -7.12 1.96 -15.05
C LYS A 67 -7.19 0.86 -13.99
N GLY A 68 -6.74 1.13 -12.76
CA GLY A 68 -6.56 0.10 -11.75
C GLY A 68 -5.43 -0.89 -12.12
N LEU A 69 -5.48 -2.07 -11.51
CA LEU A 69 -4.66 -3.24 -11.89
C LEU A 69 -5.29 -3.96 -13.08
N ARG A 70 -4.47 -4.65 -13.88
CA ARG A 70 -4.97 -5.43 -15.02
C ARG A 70 -5.92 -6.53 -14.55
N GLU A 71 -7.03 -6.71 -15.27
CA GLU A 71 -8.10 -7.63 -14.86
C GLU A 71 -7.69 -9.10 -14.92
N ASP A 72 -6.88 -9.50 -15.90
CA ASP A 72 -6.33 -10.85 -16.02
C ASP A 72 -5.55 -11.25 -14.77
N ILE A 73 -4.66 -10.36 -14.30
CA ILE A 73 -3.88 -10.58 -13.08
C ILE A 73 -4.78 -10.71 -11.85
N LEU A 74 -5.85 -9.92 -11.74
CA LEU A 74 -6.79 -10.00 -10.63
C LEU A 74 -7.57 -11.32 -10.63
N LEU A 75 -8.04 -11.76 -11.81
CA LEU A 75 -8.81 -12.99 -11.97
C LEU A 75 -7.98 -14.23 -11.62
N ASP A 76 -6.73 -14.28 -12.09
CA ASP A 76 -5.82 -15.40 -11.83
C ASP A 76 -5.37 -15.46 -10.36
N ASN A 77 -5.50 -14.36 -9.62
CA ASN A 77 -5.01 -14.20 -8.24
C ASN A 77 -6.10 -13.69 -7.28
N ALA A 78 -7.34 -14.14 -7.46
CA ALA A 78 -8.49 -13.65 -6.70
C ALA A 78 -8.31 -13.77 -5.17
N GLU A 79 -7.62 -14.80 -4.68
CA GLU A 79 -7.35 -15.00 -3.25
C GLU A 79 -6.43 -13.92 -2.63
N GLN A 80 -5.59 -13.31 -3.46
CA GLN A 80 -4.67 -12.25 -3.07
C GLN A 80 -5.31 -10.85 -3.16
N CYS A 81 -6.50 -10.74 -3.74
CA CYS A 81 -7.20 -9.47 -3.88
C CYS A 81 -7.78 -9.00 -2.53
N ILE A 82 -7.57 -7.74 -2.21
CA ILE A 82 -8.13 -7.06 -1.02
C ILE A 82 -8.85 -5.76 -1.41
N THR A 83 -9.87 -5.38 -0.65
CA THR A 83 -10.63 -4.14 -0.86
C THR A 83 -10.74 -3.29 0.40
N ILE A 84 -10.84 -1.98 0.20
CA ILE A 84 -11.27 -1.04 1.24
C ILE A 84 -12.79 -0.95 1.16
N PRO A 85 -13.53 -1.14 2.27
CA PRO A 85 -14.98 -1.02 2.24
C PRO A 85 -15.41 0.39 1.82
N MET A 86 -16.20 0.49 0.77
CA MET A 86 -16.74 1.74 0.24
C MET A 86 -18.25 1.61 0.03
N VAL A 87 -18.98 2.71 0.18
CA VAL A 87 -20.42 2.74 -0.12
C VAL A 87 -20.62 2.71 -1.63
N ALA A 88 -21.50 1.82 -2.11
CA ALA A 88 -21.70 1.47 -3.53
C ALA A 88 -22.04 2.61 -4.52
N LYS A 89 -22.17 3.86 -4.06
CA LYS A 89 -22.49 5.04 -4.88
C LYS A 89 -21.33 6.04 -5.02
N GLY A 90 -20.17 5.77 -4.43
CA GLY A 90 -19.01 6.67 -4.46
C GLY A 90 -18.00 6.36 -5.57
N ARG A 91 -17.26 7.39 -5.99
CA ARG A 91 -15.99 7.19 -6.71
C ARG A 91 -15.01 6.46 -5.79
N SER A 92 -14.07 5.70 -6.36
CA SER A 92 -12.96 5.13 -5.60
C SER A 92 -12.22 6.23 -4.82
N LEU A 93 -11.67 5.86 -3.66
CA LEU A 93 -10.79 6.72 -2.89
C LEU A 93 -9.58 7.14 -3.75
N ASN A 94 -9.05 8.32 -3.48
CA ASN A 94 -7.77 8.74 -4.03
C ASN A 94 -6.68 7.69 -3.72
N LEU A 95 -5.73 7.50 -4.66
CA LEU A 95 -4.71 6.48 -4.51
C LEU A 95 -3.86 6.67 -3.26
N GLY A 96 -3.47 7.91 -2.94
CA GLY A 96 -2.67 8.21 -1.75
C GLY A 96 -3.39 7.85 -0.45
N ILE A 97 -4.70 8.12 -0.36
CA ILE A 97 -5.54 7.71 0.78
C ILE A 97 -5.60 6.19 0.88
N SER A 98 -5.84 5.50 -0.25
CA SER A 98 -5.90 4.05 -0.29
C SER A 98 -4.59 3.40 0.17
N VAL A 99 -3.45 3.90 -0.30
CA VAL A 99 -2.11 3.45 0.12
C VAL A 99 -1.93 3.67 1.62
N GLY A 100 -2.29 4.85 2.13
CA GLY A 100 -2.17 5.15 3.56
C GLY A 100 -2.99 4.20 4.43
N ILE A 101 -4.25 3.95 4.08
CA ILE A 101 -5.15 3.07 4.84
C ILE A 101 -4.58 1.65 4.97
N VAL A 102 -4.20 1.06 3.84
CA VAL A 102 -3.75 -0.34 3.82
C VAL A 102 -2.36 -0.47 4.45
N THR A 103 -1.45 0.47 4.18
CA THR A 103 -0.10 0.47 4.74
C THR A 103 -0.12 0.61 6.26
N TYR A 104 -0.98 1.47 6.82
CA TYR A 104 -1.07 1.62 8.28
C TYR A 104 -1.67 0.40 8.97
N GLU A 105 -2.52 -0.37 8.31
CA GLU A 105 -2.98 -1.66 8.84
C GLU A 105 -1.88 -2.70 8.82
N ALA A 106 -1.13 -2.80 7.71
CA ALA A 106 0.05 -3.66 7.65
C ALA A 106 1.07 -3.28 8.75
N LEU A 107 1.29 -1.98 8.98
CA LEU A 107 2.11 -1.47 10.06
C LEU A 107 1.56 -1.86 11.43
N ARG A 108 0.24 -1.72 11.67
CA ARG A 108 -0.41 -2.09 12.93
C ARG A 108 -0.19 -3.58 13.26
N GLN A 109 -0.31 -4.46 12.29
CA GLN A 109 -0.07 -5.91 12.48
C GLN A 109 1.41 -6.24 12.74
N ASN A 110 2.34 -5.41 12.25
CA ASN A 110 3.79 -5.63 12.33
C ASN A 110 4.52 -4.63 13.25
N TYR A 111 3.78 -3.93 14.11
CA TYR A 111 4.30 -2.79 14.88
C TYR A 111 5.46 -3.15 15.83
N ASN A 112 5.52 -4.40 16.29
CA ASN A 112 6.49 -4.87 17.28
C ASN A 112 7.97 -4.70 16.87
N GLY A 113 8.28 -4.31 15.63
CA GLY A 113 9.64 -4.00 15.15
C GLY A 113 9.96 -2.52 14.93
N PHE A 114 9.00 -1.62 15.10
CA PHE A 114 9.22 -0.17 15.03
C PHE A 114 9.55 0.35 16.43
N GLU A 115 10.81 0.28 16.83
CA GLU A 115 11.28 0.99 18.02
C GLU A 115 10.96 2.49 17.84
N LYS A 116 10.01 2.95 18.66
CA LYS A 116 9.55 4.34 18.84
C LYS A 116 10.38 5.42 18.10
N ILE A 117 9.95 5.77 16.88
CA ILE A 117 10.06 7.16 16.38
C ILE A 117 8.85 7.97 16.90
N THR A 118 8.35 7.64 18.09
CA THR A 118 7.38 8.50 18.77
C THR A 118 8.16 9.49 19.59
N ILE A 119 7.96 10.77 19.29
CA ILE A 119 8.21 11.87 20.23
C ILE A 119 7.74 11.40 21.61
N PRO A 120 8.60 11.46 22.65
CA PRO A 120 8.23 11.08 24.00
C PRO A 120 6.88 11.71 24.37
N ASN A 121 6.01 10.96 25.03
CA ASN A 121 4.72 11.48 25.47
C ASN A 121 4.96 12.60 26.50
N SER A 122 4.98 13.85 26.03
CA SER A 122 5.20 15.06 26.83
C SER A 122 4.00 15.41 27.71
N LEU A 123 2.85 14.76 27.53
CA LEU A 123 1.65 14.99 28.34
C LEU A 123 1.74 14.37 29.75
N LYS A 124 2.83 13.69 30.09
CA LYS A 124 3.06 13.12 31.43
C LYS A 124 3.91 13.99 32.37
N GLU A 125 4.48 15.10 31.91
CA GLU A 125 5.35 15.95 32.74
C GLU A 125 4.64 17.14 33.41
N SER A 126 3.31 17.21 33.34
CA SER A 126 2.52 18.29 33.99
C SER A 126 1.71 17.82 35.21
N LYS A 127 2.27 16.95 36.05
CA LYS A 127 1.73 16.66 37.38
C LYS A 127 2.79 16.82 38.47
#